data_AF-A0A0Q5CN11-F1
#
_entry.id   AF-A0A0Q5CN11-F1
#
_cell.length_a   1.000
_cell.length_b   1.000
_cell.length_c   1.000
_cell.angle_alpha   90.00
_cell.angle_beta   90.00
_cell.angle_gamma   90.00
#
_symmetry.space_group_name_H-M   'P 1'
#
loop_
_entity.id
_entity.type
_entity.pdbx_description
1 polymer ?
#
loop_
_entity_poly.entity_id
_entity_poly.type
_entity_poly.pdbx_seq_one_letter_code
_entity_poly.pdbx_strand_id
1 'polypeptide(L)'
;MNALKITILAPALAAALLSLAGAAHAQAVANAEDTPAPAPTIEPVAFSGKIVSATGTLPDQLAVFAECGDGGAPIAGTVDADSYRVALPPAVACTVSLEQLDWAADVQQVDDAGTAVPQTMLVYPRDVPEPAIARELIAMGAADRALRQAWAAGRRDAAFQKKAVAGDRQRQRRLRQIITTRGWPTISMVGAEAANEAWRIAQHAPAAQRKHWVVFMRAAAAKHEIRLSNLATSLDRVRMDEKRPQIYGTQYSTRKDGAIQFYPIEDIAHIDERRLAMGLSTFARLQAQLAQPPSAPNQATPPTGP
;
A
#
# COMPACT_ATOMS: atom_id res chain seq x y z
N MET A 1 86.16 17.47 -43.88
CA MET A 1 86.49 18.42 -44.96
C MET A 1 85.34 19.41 -45.06
N ASN A 2 85.65 20.69 -44.90
CA ASN A 2 85.10 21.89 -45.54
C ASN A 2 83.64 21.83 -46.07
N ALA A 3 82.77 22.82 -45.95
CA ALA A 3 82.81 24.21 -45.48
C ALA A 3 81.72 24.92 -46.31
N LEU A 4 81.05 25.92 -45.71
CA LEU A 4 80.51 27.10 -46.43
C LEU A 4 79.38 26.79 -47.46
N LYS A 5 78.47 27.67 -47.87
CA LYS A 5 78.06 29.05 -47.59
C LYS A 5 76.66 29.15 -48.24
N ILE A 6 75.71 29.83 -47.58
CA ILE A 6 75.14 31.14 -47.98
C ILE A 6 74.42 31.14 -49.32
N THR A 7 73.30 31.88 -49.34
CA THR A 7 72.83 32.76 -50.43
C THR A 7 71.49 32.25 -50.99
N ILE A 8 70.41 33.02 -51.18
CA ILE A 8 69.90 34.32 -50.75
C ILE A 8 68.64 34.56 -51.62
N LEU A 9 67.75 35.45 -51.15
CA LEU A 9 66.75 36.25 -51.90
C LEU A 9 65.40 35.64 -52.35
N ALA A 10 64.38 36.39 -51.91
CA ALA A 10 62.99 36.61 -52.33
C ALA A 10 62.81 36.78 -53.87
N PRO A 11 61.58 36.94 -54.47
CA PRO A 11 60.39 37.62 -53.91
C PRO A 11 58.99 37.13 -54.36
N ALA A 12 57.95 37.82 -53.84
CA ALA A 12 56.76 38.33 -54.56
C ALA A 12 55.39 38.07 -53.89
N LEU A 13 54.83 39.16 -53.35
CA LEU A 13 53.48 39.71 -53.61
C LEU A 13 52.21 38.83 -53.45
N ALA A 14 51.39 39.20 -52.45
CA ALA A 14 50.11 39.93 -52.60
C ALA A 14 48.86 39.32 -51.93
N ALA A 15 48.07 40.25 -51.35
CA ALA A 15 46.64 40.22 -50.95
C ALA A 15 46.27 39.38 -49.71
N ALA A 16 46.13 39.98 -48.51
CA ALA A 16 45.03 40.83 -48.01
C ALA A 16 43.71 40.08 -47.73
N LEU A 17 43.34 39.97 -46.44
CA LEU A 17 41.99 40.29 -45.92
C LEU A 17 41.96 40.33 -44.38
N LEU A 18 41.25 41.34 -43.88
CA LEU A 18 41.13 41.85 -42.51
C LEU A 18 40.41 40.89 -41.54
N SER A 19 40.76 40.98 -40.26
CA SER A 19 39.78 41.16 -39.17
C SER A 19 40.43 41.86 -37.96
N LEU A 20 39.87 43.01 -37.59
CA LEU A 20 40.29 43.92 -36.52
C LEU A 20 39.78 43.42 -35.16
N ALA A 21 40.68 43.45 -34.17
CA ALA A 21 40.35 43.41 -32.75
C ALA A 21 40.02 44.83 -32.25
N GLY A 22 38.91 44.98 -31.54
CA GLY A 22 38.54 46.20 -30.83
C GLY A 22 38.14 45.86 -29.40
N ALA A 23 38.97 46.28 -28.44
CA ALA A 23 38.71 46.18 -27.02
C ALA A 23 37.76 47.30 -26.56
N ALA A 24 36.76 46.96 -25.75
CA ALA A 24 35.97 47.92 -24.98
C ALA A 24 35.94 47.46 -23.52
N HIS A 25 36.55 48.27 -22.64
CA HIS A 25 36.43 48.16 -21.19
C HIS A 25 35.08 48.74 -20.76
N ALA A 26 34.25 47.94 -20.09
CA ALA A 26 33.06 48.41 -19.37
C ALA A 26 33.21 48.07 -17.88
N GLN A 27 33.15 49.09 -17.03
CA GLN A 27 33.07 48.98 -15.58
C GLN A 27 31.72 48.39 -15.17
N ALA A 28 31.74 47.25 -14.48
CA ALA A 28 30.57 46.69 -13.82
C ALA A 28 30.48 47.23 -12.38
N VAL A 29 29.36 47.88 -12.08
CA VAL A 29 28.95 48.27 -10.72
C VAL A 29 28.42 47.01 -10.03
N ALA A 30 28.98 46.66 -8.87
CA ALA A 30 28.52 45.54 -8.07
C ALA A 30 27.16 45.86 -7.45
N ASN A 31 26.11 45.15 -7.90
CA ASN A 31 24.86 45.06 -7.15
C ASN A 31 25.05 44.00 -6.06
N ALA A 32 24.75 44.38 -4.82
CA ALA A 32 24.70 43.44 -3.70
C ALA A 32 23.72 42.32 -4.03
N GLU A 33 24.20 41.07 -3.94
CA GLU A 33 23.41 39.87 -4.14
C GLU A 33 22.28 39.83 -3.09
N ASP A 34 21.05 39.93 -3.57
CA ASP A 34 19.85 39.53 -2.85
C ASP A 34 19.91 38.00 -2.72
N THR A 35 20.57 37.52 -1.66
CA THR A 35 20.64 36.09 -1.37
C THR A 35 19.23 35.66 -0.96
N PRO A 36 18.55 34.78 -1.71
CA PRO A 36 17.23 34.30 -1.33
C PRO A 36 17.32 33.73 0.08
N ALA A 37 16.43 34.16 0.99
CA ALA A 37 16.34 33.57 2.31
C ALA A 37 16.30 32.03 2.16
N PRO A 38 17.08 31.28 2.97
CA PRO A 38 17.08 29.83 2.87
C PRO A 38 15.64 29.34 3.00
N ALA A 39 15.22 28.50 2.04
CA ALA A 39 13.89 27.91 2.08
C ALA A 39 13.67 27.27 3.46
N PRO A 40 12.48 27.45 4.06
CA PRO A 40 12.21 26.90 5.38
C PRO A 40 12.53 25.41 5.39
N THR A 41 13.38 25.00 6.32
CA THR A 41 13.75 23.60 6.51
C THR A 41 12.50 22.90 7.01
N ILE A 42 11.92 22.07 6.15
CA ILE A 42 10.74 21.30 6.51
C ILE A 42 11.21 20.16 7.43
N GLU A 43 10.91 20.25 8.72
CA GLU A 43 11.33 19.24 9.69
C GLU A 43 10.62 17.89 9.43
N PRO A 44 11.37 16.76 9.44
CA PRO A 44 10.77 15.44 9.34
C PRO A 44 9.83 15.14 10.52
N VAL A 45 8.70 14.49 10.22
CA VAL A 45 7.71 14.06 11.20
C VAL A 45 8.09 12.69 11.76
N ALA A 46 8.16 12.58 13.09
CA ALA A 46 8.37 11.30 13.75
C ALA A 46 7.12 10.40 13.60
N PHE A 47 7.24 9.35 12.80
CA PHE A 47 6.17 8.38 12.56
C PHE A 47 6.51 7.05 13.25
N SER A 48 5.71 6.66 14.24
CA SER A 48 6.00 5.47 15.07
C SER A 48 4.76 4.68 15.43
N GLY A 49 4.86 3.36 15.40
CA GLY A 49 3.77 2.45 15.73
C GLY A 49 4.27 1.14 16.35
N LYS A 50 3.34 0.21 16.53
CA LYS A 50 3.62 -1.12 17.10
C LYS A 50 3.89 -2.15 16.02
N ILE A 51 4.59 -3.21 16.40
CA ILE A 51 4.84 -4.41 15.62
C ILE A 51 4.25 -5.59 16.40
N VAL A 52 3.43 -6.39 15.74
CA VAL A 52 2.88 -7.62 16.31
C VAL A 52 3.23 -8.79 15.42
N SER A 53 3.40 -9.97 16.02
CA SER A 53 3.66 -11.20 15.28
C SER A 53 2.49 -12.16 15.40
N ALA A 54 2.13 -12.80 14.28
CA ALA A 54 1.16 -13.89 14.28
C ALA A 54 1.62 -15.09 15.14
N THR A 55 2.93 -15.29 15.30
CA THR A 55 3.48 -16.39 16.12
C THR A 55 3.73 -16.00 17.57
N GLY A 56 3.50 -14.73 17.94
CA GLY A 56 3.83 -14.18 19.26
C GLY A 56 5.32 -13.88 19.47
N THR A 57 6.17 -14.09 18.46
CA THR A 57 7.62 -13.82 18.51
C THR A 57 8.01 -12.91 17.35
N LEU A 58 8.83 -11.88 17.62
CA LEU A 58 9.39 -11.02 16.57
C LEU A 58 10.72 -11.60 16.08
N PRO A 59 11.06 -11.45 14.79
CA PRO A 59 12.36 -11.86 14.29
C PRO A 59 13.48 -10.98 14.83
N ASP A 60 14.65 -11.59 15.02
CA ASP A 60 15.89 -10.84 15.26
C ASP A 60 16.22 -9.96 14.04
N GLN A 61 16.80 -8.79 14.29
CA GLN A 61 17.29 -7.88 13.25
C GLN A 61 16.20 -7.38 12.27
N LEU A 62 14.95 -7.27 12.73
CA LEU A 62 13.89 -6.63 11.95
C LEU A 62 14.26 -5.17 11.64
N ALA A 63 14.30 -4.82 10.36
CA ALA A 63 14.58 -3.46 9.92
C ALA A 63 13.29 -2.77 9.48
N VAL A 64 13.22 -1.44 9.65
CA VAL A 64 12.12 -0.60 9.15
C VAL A 64 12.67 0.43 8.18
N PHE A 65 11.99 0.60 7.06
CA PHE A 65 12.34 1.58 6.03
C PHE A 65 11.11 2.33 5.55
N ALA A 66 11.31 3.50 4.95
CA ALA A 66 10.30 4.18 4.18
C ALA A 66 10.81 4.60 2.80
N GLU A 67 10.01 4.31 1.78
CA GLU A 67 10.21 4.79 0.42
C GLU A 67 9.22 5.91 0.15
N CYS A 68 9.71 7.11 -0.20
CA CYS A 68 8.89 8.29 -0.42
C CYS A 68 8.86 8.69 -1.90
N GLY A 69 7.75 9.27 -2.33
CA GLY A 69 7.51 9.67 -3.73
C GLY A 69 8.32 10.87 -4.21
N ASP A 70 9.24 11.39 -3.40
CA ASP A 70 10.15 12.49 -3.73
C ASP A 70 11.40 12.04 -4.49
N GLY A 71 11.57 10.73 -4.72
CA GLY A 71 12.71 10.16 -5.41
C GLY A 71 13.98 10.10 -4.57
N GLY A 72 13.87 10.34 -3.25
CA GLY A 72 14.96 10.19 -2.31
C GLY A 72 15.38 8.73 -2.09
N ALA A 73 16.54 8.55 -1.44
CA ALA A 73 16.94 7.22 -0.96
C ALA A 73 15.98 6.72 0.13
N PRO A 74 15.80 5.39 0.29
CA PRO A 74 15.00 4.84 1.37
C PRO A 74 15.44 5.36 2.74
N ILE A 75 14.48 5.81 3.55
CA ILE A 75 14.72 6.35 4.88
C ILE A 75 14.75 5.19 5.86
N ALA A 76 15.92 4.89 6.43
CA ALA A 76 16.04 3.91 7.50
C ALA A 76 15.46 4.45 8.80
N GLY A 77 14.73 3.60 9.52
CA GLY A 77 14.26 3.89 10.87
C GLY A 77 14.89 2.96 11.92
N THR A 78 14.25 2.88 13.07
CA THR A 78 14.64 2.00 14.17
C THR A 78 13.49 1.10 14.59
N VAL A 79 13.84 -0.13 14.96
CA VAL A 79 12.94 -1.06 15.66
C VAL A 79 13.49 -1.25 17.06
N ASP A 80 12.67 -0.96 18.07
CA ASP A 80 12.96 -1.19 19.48
C ASP A 80 11.87 -2.09 20.07
N ALA A 81 12.28 -3.30 20.49
CA ALA A 81 11.40 -4.37 20.91
C ALA A 81 10.21 -4.59 19.95
N ASP A 82 9.03 -4.10 20.31
CA ASP A 82 7.76 -4.25 19.59
C ASP A 82 7.32 -2.97 18.88
N SER A 83 8.22 -2.01 18.68
CA SER A 83 7.89 -0.67 18.20
C SER A 83 8.82 -0.26 17.07
N TYR A 84 8.26 0.37 16.03
CA TYR A 84 9.05 0.96 14.93
C TYR A 84 8.97 2.48 14.98
N ARG A 85 10.01 3.14 14.46
CA ARG A 85 10.07 4.59 14.26
C ARG A 85 10.79 4.92 12.96
N VAL A 86 10.20 5.78 12.14
CA VAL A 86 10.82 6.39 10.95
C VAL A 86 10.54 7.89 10.97
N ALA A 87 11.50 8.71 10.52
CA ALA A 87 11.31 10.15 10.33
C ALA A 87 10.89 10.42 8.89
N LEU A 88 9.61 10.76 8.66
CA LEU A 88 9.05 10.92 7.33
C LEU A 88 8.99 12.41 6.92
N PRO A 89 9.25 12.75 5.65
CA PRO A 89 8.95 14.09 5.14
C PRO A 89 7.44 14.38 5.23
N PRO A 90 7.01 15.56 5.71
CA PRO A 90 5.59 15.92 5.72
C PRO A 90 5.10 16.22 4.30
N ALA A 91 3.79 16.02 4.08
CA ALA A 91 3.12 16.25 2.79
C ALA A 91 3.72 15.48 1.59
N VAL A 92 4.47 14.40 1.85
CA VAL A 92 4.99 13.48 0.83
C VAL A 92 4.43 12.10 1.10
N ALA A 93 3.92 11.46 0.03
CA ALA A 93 3.44 10.10 0.11
C ALA A 93 4.62 9.14 0.29
N CYS A 94 4.57 8.33 1.34
CA CYS A 94 5.59 7.35 1.68
C CYS A 94 4.96 5.96 1.90
N THR A 95 5.77 4.94 1.65
CA THR A 95 5.47 3.54 1.95
C THR A 95 6.41 3.08 3.05
N VAL A 96 5.89 2.78 4.23
CA VAL A 96 6.66 2.25 5.36
C VAL A 96 6.60 0.73 5.37
N SER A 97 7.74 0.06 5.34
CA SER A 97 7.87 -1.41 5.31
C SER A 97 8.76 -1.91 6.44
N LEU A 98 8.50 -3.15 6.86
CA LEU A 98 9.40 -3.92 7.71
C LEU A 98 10.04 -5.03 6.88
N GLU A 99 11.35 -5.22 7.04
CA GLU A 99 12.13 -6.15 6.24
C GLU A 99 12.96 -7.09 7.11
N GLN A 100 12.86 -8.37 6.79
CA GLN A 100 13.72 -9.44 7.26
C GLN A 100 13.64 -10.59 6.24
N LEU A 101 14.71 -11.38 6.10
CA LEU A 101 14.86 -12.40 5.05
C LEU A 101 13.76 -13.48 5.06
N ASP A 102 13.50 -14.09 6.21
CA ASP A 102 12.60 -15.23 6.39
C ASP A 102 11.19 -14.83 6.82
N TRP A 103 10.96 -13.52 6.99
CA TRP A 103 9.70 -12.96 7.44
C TRP A 103 9.10 -12.04 6.38
N ALA A 104 7.78 -12.04 6.33
CA ALA A 104 6.99 -11.08 5.60
C ALA A 104 6.31 -10.14 6.59
N ALA A 105 6.03 -8.93 6.12
CA ALA A 105 5.39 -7.91 6.93
C ALA A 105 4.31 -7.17 6.14
N ASP A 106 3.39 -6.57 6.88
CA ASP A 106 2.50 -5.56 6.34
C ASP A 106 3.29 -4.31 5.93
N VAL A 107 2.66 -3.48 5.10
CA VAL A 107 3.21 -2.22 4.60
C VAL A 107 2.19 -1.12 4.87
N GLN A 108 2.66 0.05 5.31
CA GLN A 108 1.80 1.20 5.54
C GLN A 108 1.95 2.24 4.44
N GLN A 109 0.83 2.64 3.87
CA GLN A 109 0.74 3.77 2.95
C GLN A 109 0.47 5.05 3.75
N VAL A 110 1.37 6.02 3.66
CA VAL A 110 1.37 7.27 4.41
C VAL A 110 1.33 8.42 3.41
N ASP A 111 0.16 8.94 3.07
CA ASP A 111 0.06 10.03 2.08
C ASP A 111 0.68 11.34 2.59
N ASP A 112 0.56 11.59 3.90
CA ASP A 112 1.12 12.74 4.58
C ASP A 112 1.41 12.38 6.03
N ALA A 113 2.68 12.39 6.42
CA ALA A 113 3.11 12.03 7.77
C ALA A 113 2.58 12.99 8.85
N GLY A 114 2.26 14.25 8.51
CA GLY A 114 1.72 15.23 9.47
C GLY A 114 0.28 14.94 9.90
N THR A 115 -0.45 14.14 9.13
CA THR A 115 -1.87 13.81 9.39
C THR A 115 -2.14 12.31 9.49
N ALA A 116 -1.22 11.48 9.02
CA ALA A 116 -1.35 10.04 9.09
C ALA A 116 -1.22 9.55 10.54
N VAL A 117 -2.06 8.57 10.88
CA VAL A 117 -1.98 7.86 12.15
C VAL A 117 -1.17 6.58 11.93
N PRO A 118 -0.04 6.39 12.62
CA PRO A 118 0.71 5.15 12.57
C PRO A 118 -0.14 3.95 12.95
N GLN A 119 -0.05 2.89 12.14
CA GLN A 119 -0.77 1.65 12.38
C GLN A 119 0.13 0.62 13.05
N THR A 120 -0.48 -0.40 13.64
CA THR A 120 0.28 -1.59 14.07
C THR A 120 0.62 -2.43 12.84
N MET A 121 1.91 -2.73 12.63
CA MET A 121 2.37 -3.61 11.55
C MET A 121 2.41 -5.04 12.03
N LEU A 122 1.90 -5.94 11.19
CA LEU A 122 1.98 -7.37 11.43
C LEU A 122 3.21 -7.95 10.72
N VAL A 123 3.94 -8.82 11.41
CA VAL A 123 5.00 -9.67 10.84
C VAL A 123 4.65 -11.16 10.99
N TYR A 124 5.10 -11.98 10.05
CA TYR A 124 4.87 -13.43 10.04
C TYR A 124 5.94 -14.17 9.24
N PRO A 125 6.24 -15.45 9.57
CA PRO A 125 7.16 -16.27 8.79
C PRO A 125 6.69 -16.43 7.33
N ARG A 126 7.64 -16.42 6.39
CA ARG A 126 7.36 -16.71 4.97
C ARG A 126 6.96 -18.16 4.76
N ASP A 127 7.65 -19.07 5.45
CA ASP A 127 7.33 -20.49 5.43
C ASP A 127 6.19 -20.79 6.39
N VAL A 128 5.18 -21.50 5.87
CA VAL A 128 3.93 -21.78 6.59
C VAL A 128 3.73 -23.28 6.76
N PRO A 129 3.12 -23.74 7.87
CA PRO A 129 2.91 -25.18 8.12
C PRO A 129 2.00 -25.87 7.10
N GLU A 130 1.06 -25.15 6.49
CA GLU A 130 0.09 -25.72 5.55
C GLU A 130 0.21 -25.08 4.14
N PRO A 131 1.34 -25.26 3.44
CA PRO A 131 1.61 -24.57 2.18
C PRO A 131 0.70 -25.04 1.04
N ALA A 132 0.18 -26.28 1.12
CA ALA A 132 -0.80 -26.78 0.16
C ALA A 132 -2.17 -26.08 0.32
N ILE A 133 -2.62 -25.87 1.57
CA ILE A 133 -3.85 -25.13 1.86
C ILE A 133 -3.68 -23.66 1.47
N ALA A 134 -2.50 -23.08 1.73
CA ALA A 134 -2.17 -21.73 1.32
C ALA A 134 -2.35 -21.53 -0.20
N ARG A 135 -1.71 -22.38 -1.01
CA ARG A 135 -1.84 -22.35 -2.48
C ARG A 135 -3.29 -22.51 -2.94
N GLU A 136 -4.05 -23.39 -2.29
CA GLU A 136 -5.46 -23.61 -2.61
C GLU A 136 -6.32 -22.37 -2.31
N LEU A 137 -6.14 -21.74 -1.15
CA LEU A 137 -6.86 -20.52 -0.77
C LEU A 137 -6.54 -19.35 -1.71
N ILE A 138 -5.27 -19.18 -2.08
CA ILE A 138 -4.82 -18.17 -3.04
C ILE A 138 -5.50 -18.39 -4.40
N ALA A 139 -5.52 -19.63 -4.89
CA ALA A 139 -6.18 -19.97 -6.16
C ALA A 139 -7.70 -19.72 -6.11
N MET A 140 -8.37 -20.10 -5.01
CA MET A 140 -9.79 -19.80 -4.81
C MET A 140 -10.05 -18.29 -4.76
N GLY A 141 -9.19 -17.54 -4.09
CA GLY A 141 -9.25 -16.07 -4.00
C GLY A 141 -9.08 -15.40 -5.37
N ALA A 142 -8.11 -15.84 -6.16
CA ALA A 142 -7.91 -15.35 -7.53
C ALA A 142 -9.16 -15.59 -8.41
N ALA A 143 -9.78 -16.77 -8.30
CA ALA A 143 -11.02 -17.08 -9.01
C ALA A 143 -12.21 -16.23 -8.54
N ASP A 144 -12.30 -15.91 -7.24
CA ASP A 144 -13.30 -14.96 -6.73
C ASP A 144 -13.08 -13.56 -7.30
N ARG A 145 -11.85 -13.02 -7.21
CA ARG A 145 -11.50 -11.70 -7.73
C ARG A 145 -11.80 -11.55 -9.22
N ALA A 146 -11.43 -12.53 -10.04
CA ALA A 146 -11.72 -12.51 -11.48
C ALA A 146 -13.22 -12.41 -11.78
N LEU A 147 -14.05 -13.12 -11.00
CA LEU A 147 -15.51 -13.01 -11.08
C LEU A 147 -15.97 -11.60 -10.68
N ARG A 148 -15.47 -11.04 -9.58
CA ARG A 148 -15.83 -9.69 -9.13
C ARG A 148 -15.39 -8.60 -10.11
N GLN A 149 -14.24 -8.75 -10.75
CA GLN A 149 -13.75 -7.83 -11.79
C GLN A 149 -14.63 -7.88 -13.03
N ALA A 150 -14.97 -9.07 -13.53
CA ALA A 150 -15.91 -9.21 -14.65
C ALA A 150 -17.30 -8.63 -14.29
N TRP A 151 -17.72 -8.78 -13.03
CA TRP A 151 -18.91 -8.10 -12.53
C TRP A 151 -18.71 -6.57 -12.54
N ALA A 152 -17.65 -6.02 -11.97
CA ALA A 152 -17.40 -4.58 -12.02
C ALA A 152 -17.40 -4.02 -13.46
N ALA A 153 -16.87 -4.77 -14.43
CA ALA A 153 -16.86 -4.46 -15.86
C ALA A 153 -18.23 -4.61 -16.59
N GLY A 154 -19.33 -4.81 -15.85
CA GLY A 154 -20.68 -4.82 -16.41
C GLY A 154 -21.19 -6.18 -16.90
N ARG A 155 -20.44 -7.28 -16.74
CA ARG A 155 -20.92 -8.61 -17.13
C ARG A 155 -22.07 -9.07 -16.24
N ARG A 156 -23.30 -9.13 -16.77
CA ARG A 156 -24.53 -9.45 -16.01
C ARG A 156 -25.42 -10.50 -16.65
N ASP A 157 -24.99 -11.16 -17.72
CA ASP A 157 -25.81 -12.17 -18.41
C ASP A 157 -26.19 -13.35 -17.50
N ALA A 158 -27.34 -13.98 -17.75
CA ALA A 158 -27.88 -15.03 -16.88
C ALA A 158 -26.94 -16.23 -16.72
N ALA A 159 -26.20 -16.59 -17.78
CA ALA A 159 -25.22 -17.68 -17.72
C ALA A 159 -24.05 -17.32 -16.79
N PHE A 160 -23.55 -16.08 -16.87
CA PHE A 160 -22.53 -15.56 -15.96
C PHE A 160 -23.03 -15.51 -14.52
N GLN A 161 -24.25 -15.03 -14.27
CA GLN A 161 -24.84 -15.03 -12.91
C GLN A 161 -24.91 -16.45 -12.33
N LYS A 162 -25.40 -17.42 -13.12
CA LYS A 162 -25.46 -18.83 -12.71
C LYS A 162 -24.07 -19.39 -12.39
N LYS A 163 -23.08 -19.10 -13.23
CA LYS A 163 -21.67 -19.49 -13.02
C LYS A 163 -21.09 -18.84 -11.76
N ALA A 164 -21.38 -17.57 -11.54
CA ALA A 164 -20.91 -16.82 -10.39
C ALA A 164 -21.42 -17.41 -9.07
N VAL A 165 -22.73 -17.65 -8.98
CA VAL A 165 -23.36 -18.27 -7.82
C VAL A 165 -22.82 -19.69 -7.58
N ALA A 166 -22.63 -20.48 -8.65
CA ALA A 166 -22.05 -21.81 -8.52
C ALA A 166 -20.60 -21.78 -8.00
N GLY A 167 -19.77 -20.87 -8.52
CA GLY A 167 -18.40 -20.67 -8.06
C GLY A 167 -18.32 -20.23 -6.61
N ASP A 168 -19.20 -19.32 -6.18
CA ASP A 168 -19.31 -18.88 -4.79
C ASP A 168 -19.63 -20.06 -3.86
N ARG A 169 -20.64 -20.87 -4.22
CA ARG A 169 -20.97 -22.09 -3.45
C ARG A 169 -19.81 -23.07 -3.37
N GLN A 170 -19.06 -23.28 -4.45
CA GLN A 170 -17.92 -24.19 -4.46
C GLN A 170 -16.83 -23.73 -3.49
N ARG A 171 -16.41 -22.46 -3.58
CA ARG A 171 -15.38 -21.88 -2.69
C ARG A 171 -15.83 -21.88 -1.24
N GLN A 172 -17.08 -21.52 -0.96
CA GLN A 172 -17.64 -21.53 0.39
C GLN A 172 -17.71 -22.95 0.98
N ARG A 173 -18.08 -23.95 0.18
CA ARG A 173 -18.05 -25.35 0.62
C ARG A 173 -16.62 -25.79 0.95
N ARG A 174 -15.65 -25.44 0.11
CA ARG A 174 -14.26 -25.82 0.35
C ARG A 174 -13.68 -25.11 1.58
N LEU A 175 -13.90 -23.80 1.71
CA LEU A 175 -13.50 -23.04 2.91
C LEU A 175 -14.13 -23.64 4.18
N ARG A 176 -15.40 -24.05 4.13
CA ARG A 176 -16.03 -24.75 5.26
C ARG A 176 -15.31 -26.05 5.61
N GLN A 177 -14.90 -26.85 4.63
CA GLN A 177 -14.16 -28.09 4.87
C GLN A 177 -12.80 -27.81 5.53
N ILE A 178 -12.07 -26.79 5.05
CA ILE A 178 -10.81 -26.34 5.66
C ILE A 178 -11.07 -25.94 7.12
N ILE A 179 -12.06 -25.08 7.36
CA ILE A 179 -12.42 -24.63 8.72
C ILE A 179 -12.79 -25.81 9.64
N THR A 180 -13.52 -26.79 9.12
CA THR A 180 -13.95 -27.96 9.90
C THR A 180 -12.78 -28.89 10.26
N THR A 181 -11.77 -28.98 9.40
CA THR A 181 -10.66 -29.95 9.55
C THR A 181 -9.41 -29.36 10.17
N ARG A 182 -9.16 -28.07 9.97
CA ARG A 182 -7.94 -27.36 10.39
C ARG A 182 -8.21 -26.14 11.28
N GLY A 183 -9.47 -25.75 11.45
CA GLY A 183 -9.81 -24.46 12.04
C GLY A 183 -9.72 -23.32 11.02
N TRP A 184 -9.98 -22.10 11.49
CA TRP A 184 -9.91 -20.91 10.64
C TRP A 184 -8.51 -20.74 10.03
N PRO A 185 -8.38 -20.46 8.72
CA PRO A 185 -7.06 -20.23 8.12
C PRO A 185 -6.42 -18.96 8.70
N THR A 186 -5.49 -19.16 9.63
CA THR A 186 -4.74 -18.09 10.30
C THR A 186 -3.47 -17.75 9.53
N ILE A 187 -2.89 -16.59 9.83
CA ILE A 187 -1.67 -16.11 9.18
C ILE A 187 -0.51 -17.06 9.46
N SER A 188 -0.33 -17.50 10.70
CA SER A 188 0.70 -18.48 11.07
C SER A 188 0.51 -19.85 10.40
N MET A 189 -0.70 -20.19 9.95
CA MET A 189 -1.01 -21.50 9.35
C MET A 189 -0.78 -21.51 7.84
N VAL A 190 -1.24 -20.46 7.16
CA VAL A 190 -1.29 -20.42 5.68
C VAL A 190 -0.63 -19.19 5.07
N GLY A 191 -0.12 -18.27 5.88
CA GLY A 191 0.45 -17.00 5.45
C GLY A 191 -0.63 -15.93 5.24
N ALA A 192 -0.23 -14.65 5.27
CA ALA A 192 -1.20 -13.56 5.27
C ALA A 192 -1.99 -13.43 3.96
N GLU A 193 -1.39 -13.73 2.81
CA GLU A 193 -2.10 -13.71 1.53
C GLU A 193 -3.25 -14.73 1.53
N ALA A 194 -2.96 -15.99 1.84
CA ALA A 194 -3.98 -17.04 1.87
C ALA A 194 -5.03 -16.81 2.95
N ALA A 195 -4.64 -16.35 4.15
CA ALA A 195 -5.57 -15.99 5.21
C ALA A 195 -6.50 -14.84 4.78
N ASN A 196 -5.98 -13.85 4.06
CA ASN A 196 -6.77 -12.77 3.49
C ASN A 196 -7.74 -13.28 2.40
N GLU A 197 -7.35 -14.24 1.57
CA GLU A 197 -8.27 -14.86 0.61
C GLU A 197 -9.35 -15.70 1.28
N ALA A 198 -9.03 -16.42 2.37
CA ALA A 198 -10.04 -17.08 3.20
C ALA A 198 -11.08 -16.08 3.73
N TRP A 199 -10.61 -14.93 4.25
CA TRP A 199 -11.49 -13.84 4.67
C TRP A 199 -12.35 -13.31 3.52
N ARG A 200 -11.77 -13.02 2.34
CA ARG A 200 -12.51 -12.51 1.17
C ARG A 200 -13.61 -13.48 0.73
N ILE A 201 -13.30 -14.77 0.64
CA ILE A 201 -14.27 -15.82 0.32
C ILE A 201 -15.39 -15.85 1.38
N ALA A 202 -15.05 -15.70 2.66
CA ALA A 202 -16.02 -15.65 3.74
C ALA A 202 -16.99 -14.47 3.63
N GLN A 203 -16.52 -13.28 3.22
CA GLN A 203 -17.36 -12.09 3.03
C GLN A 203 -18.47 -12.30 1.99
N HIS A 204 -18.27 -13.23 1.05
CA HIS A 204 -19.23 -13.56 0.01
C HIS A 204 -20.19 -14.70 0.36
N ALA A 205 -20.10 -15.26 1.57
CA ALA A 205 -21.00 -16.31 2.03
C ALA A 205 -22.43 -15.80 2.32
N PRO A 206 -23.44 -16.68 2.41
CA PRO A 206 -24.76 -16.30 2.93
C PRO A 206 -24.68 -15.70 4.34
N ALA A 207 -25.60 -14.81 4.70
CA ALA A 207 -25.58 -14.07 5.97
C ALA A 207 -25.41 -14.96 7.21
N ALA A 208 -26.16 -16.06 7.30
CA ALA A 208 -26.04 -17.02 8.41
C ALA A 208 -24.63 -17.62 8.52
N GLN A 209 -24.00 -17.90 7.37
CA GLN A 209 -22.64 -18.44 7.33
C GLN A 209 -21.61 -17.39 7.70
N ARG A 210 -21.74 -16.16 7.20
CA ARG A 210 -20.89 -15.03 7.61
C ARG A 210 -20.94 -14.81 9.11
N LYS A 211 -22.15 -14.78 9.69
CA LYS A 211 -22.35 -14.62 11.13
C LYS A 211 -21.68 -15.73 11.92
N HIS A 212 -21.73 -16.98 11.44
CA HIS A 212 -21.01 -18.07 12.08
C HIS A 212 -19.48 -17.90 11.97
N TRP A 213 -18.98 -17.55 10.78
CA TRP A 213 -17.54 -17.41 10.55
C TRP A 213 -16.90 -16.23 11.27
N VAL A 214 -17.64 -15.15 11.53
CA VAL A 214 -17.11 -13.99 12.26
C VAL A 214 -16.68 -14.32 13.69
N VAL A 215 -17.22 -15.40 14.28
CA VAL A 215 -16.78 -15.89 15.60
C VAL A 215 -15.34 -16.35 15.54
N PHE A 216 -14.96 -17.11 14.50
CA PHE A 216 -13.57 -17.53 14.32
C PHE A 216 -12.65 -16.35 13.98
N MET A 217 -13.13 -15.38 13.19
CA MET A 217 -12.37 -14.16 12.90
C MET A 217 -12.09 -13.35 14.17
N ARG A 218 -13.04 -13.26 15.11
CA ARG A 218 -12.80 -12.62 16.41
C ARG A 218 -11.73 -13.34 17.21
N ALA A 219 -11.79 -14.67 17.25
CA ALA A 219 -10.78 -15.47 17.96
C ALA A 219 -9.38 -15.34 17.33
N ALA A 220 -9.30 -15.29 15.99
CA ALA A 220 -8.06 -15.03 15.27
C ALA A 220 -7.54 -13.61 15.54
N ALA A 221 -8.41 -12.60 15.54
CA ALA A 221 -8.01 -11.21 15.77
C ALA A 221 -7.42 -10.99 17.16
N ALA A 222 -7.95 -11.67 18.17
CA ALA A 222 -7.41 -11.65 19.54
C ALA A 222 -5.97 -12.19 19.64
N LYS A 223 -5.49 -12.87 18.59
CA LYS A 223 -4.14 -13.43 18.47
C LYS A 223 -3.32 -12.78 17.35
N HIS A 224 -3.79 -11.68 16.77
CA HIS A 224 -3.16 -11.04 15.60
C HIS A 224 -3.07 -11.94 14.36
N GLU A 225 -3.96 -12.93 14.24
CA GLU A 225 -4.00 -13.93 13.16
C GLU A 225 -4.96 -13.56 12.01
N ILE A 226 -5.49 -12.35 12.05
CA ILE A 226 -6.25 -11.69 10.98
C ILE A 226 -6.07 -10.18 11.15
N ARG A 227 -6.03 -9.44 10.03
CA ARG A 227 -6.03 -7.98 10.07
C ARG A 227 -7.28 -7.45 10.78
N LEU A 228 -7.12 -6.51 11.70
CA LEU A 228 -8.26 -5.93 12.43
C LEU A 228 -9.25 -5.24 11.47
N SER A 229 -8.76 -4.61 10.40
CA SER A 229 -9.60 -3.96 9.39
C SER A 229 -10.52 -4.97 8.66
N ASN A 230 -10.03 -6.19 8.45
CA ASN A 230 -10.82 -7.30 7.92
C ASN A 230 -11.92 -7.70 8.91
N LEU A 231 -11.60 -7.80 10.21
CA LEU A 231 -12.61 -8.07 11.25
C LEU A 231 -13.65 -6.94 11.33
N ALA A 232 -13.24 -5.67 11.38
CA ALA A 232 -14.16 -4.52 11.42
C ALA A 232 -15.16 -4.57 10.25
N THR A 233 -14.67 -4.85 9.05
CA THR A 233 -15.50 -5.00 7.85
C THR A 233 -16.48 -6.17 7.95
N SER A 234 -16.04 -7.31 8.47
CA SER A 234 -16.92 -8.47 8.69
C SER A 234 -18.01 -8.19 9.74
N LEU A 235 -17.67 -7.46 10.81
CA LEU A 235 -18.62 -7.09 11.86
C LEU A 235 -19.71 -6.15 11.36
N ASP A 236 -19.33 -5.11 10.63
CA ASP A 236 -20.30 -4.18 10.03
C ASP A 236 -21.17 -4.88 8.98
N ARG A 237 -20.61 -5.81 8.20
CA ARG A 237 -21.38 -6.60 7.24
C ARG A 237 -22.41 -7.50 7.93
N VAL A 238 -22.05 -8.16 9.03
CA VAL A 238 -22.99 -8.95 9.84
C VAL A 238 -24.07 -8.06 10.45
N ARG A 239 -23.72 -6.89 11.00
CA ARG A 239 -24.70 -5.93 11.52
C ARG A 239 -25.67 -5.46 10.43
N MET A 240 -25.16 -5.13 9.25
CA MET A 240 -25.97 -4.73 8.10
C MET A 240 -26.93 -5.84 7.66
N ASP A 241 -26.47 -7.11 7.60
CA ASP A 241 -27.34 -8.27 7.34
C ASP A 241 -28.46 -8.40 8.39
N GLU A 242 -28.17 -8.05 9.64
CA GLU A 242 -29.10 -8.02 10.78
C GLU A 242 -29.94 -6.72 10.86
N LYS A 243 -29.83 -5.81 9.89
CA LYS A 243 -30.47 -4.49 9.88
C LYS A 243 -30.12 -3.62 11.09
N ARG A 244 -28.93 -3.80 11.66
CA ARG A 244 -28.39 -3.03 12.78
C ARG A 244 -27.42 -1.97 12.27
N PRO A 245 -27.29 -0.83 12.98
CA PRO A 245 -26.27 0.16 12.67
C PRO A 245 -24.86 -0.42 12.74
N GLN A 246 -24.00 0.08 11.86
CA GLN A 246 -22.58 -0.23 11.76
C GLN A 246 -21.79 0.42 12.91
N ILE A 247 -20.68 -0.20 13.31
CA ILE A 247 -19.76 0.41 14.29
C ILE A 247 -18.70 1.26 13.57
N TYR A 248 -18.17 0.75 12.46
CA TYR A 248 -16.96 1.28 11.81
C TYR A 248 -17.25 1.96 10.46
N GLY A 249 -18.47 1.83 9.93
CA GLY A 249 -18.90 2.47 8.69
C GLY A 249 -18.25 1.88 7.43
N THR A 250 -17.93 0.57 7.41
CA THR A 250 -17.26 -0.06 6.25
C THR A 250 -18.19 -0.41 5.10
N GLN A 251 -19.50 -0.43 5.34
CA GLN A 251 -20.52 -0.86 4.40
C GLN A 251 -21.25 0.34 3.80
N TYR A 252 -21.34 0.32 2.49
CA TYR A 252 -22.03 1.32 1.69
C TYR A 252 -22.57 0.68 0.40
N SER A 253 -23.44 1.41 -0.28
CA SER A 253 -23.96 1.08 -1.60
C SER A 253 -23.80 2.27 -2.54
N THR A 254 -23.76 2.01 -3.83
CA THR A 254 -23.83 3.06 -4.85
C THR A 254 -25.29 3.31 -5.20
N ARG A 255 -25.73 4.56 -5.07
CA ARG A 255 -27.06 5.03 -5.50
C ARG A 255 -27.17 5.07 -7.02
N LYS A 256 -28.40 5.26 -7.53
CA LYS A 256 -28.66 5.36 -8.98
C LYS A 256 -27.93 6.53 -9.66
N ASP A 257 -27.68 7.61 -8.91
CA ASP A 257 -26.93 8.79 -9.35
C ASP A 257 -25.41 8.61 -9.23
N GLY A 258 -24.93 7.42 -8.88
CA GLY A 258 -23.51 7.13 -8.69
C GLY A 258 -22.97 7.55 -7.31
N ALA A 259 -23.74 8.28 -6.51
CA ALA A 259 -23.31 8.73 -5.20
C ALA A 259 -23.21 7.56 -4.20
N ILE A 260 -22.25 7.64 -3.30
CA ILE A 260 -22.06 6.65 -2.24
C ILE A 260 -23.04 6.91 -1.11
N GLN A 261 -23.72 5.86 -0.67
CA GLN A 261 -24.63 5.88 0.46
C GLN A 261 -24.18 4.84 1.49
N PHE A 262 -23.75 5.31 2.66
CA PHE A 262 -23.44 4.46 3.80
C PHE A 262 -24.72 3.91 4.43
N TYR A 263 -24.67 2.66 4.90
CA TYR A 263 -25.72 2.13 5.78
C TYR A 263 -25.66 2.84 7.15
N PRO A 264 -26.73 2.82 7.97
CA PRO A 264 -26.76 3.52 9.26
C PRO A 264 -25.54 3.20 10.13
N ILE A 265 -24.98 4.21 10.79
CA ILE A 265 -23.81 4.10 11.68
C ILE A 265 -24.27 4.45 13.09
N GLU A 266 -23.87 3.63 14.07
CA GLU A 266 -24.35 3.68 15.46
C GLU A 266 -24.03 5.02 16.14
N ASP A 267 -22.80 5.50 15.96
CA ASP A 267 -22.31 6.73 16.56
C ASP A 267 -21.29 7.38 15.63
N ILE A 268 -21.75 8.32 14.81
CA ILE A 268 -20.90 8.98 13.82
C ILE A 268 -19.86 9.91 14.46
N ALA A 269 -20.15 10.46 15.64
CA ALA A 269 -19.30 11.45 16.29
C ALA A 269 -17.96 10.87 16.75
N HIS A 270 -17.96 9.61 17.22
CA HIS A 270 -16.76 8.91 17.70
C HIS A 270 -16.33 7.76 16.77
N ILE A 271 -16.72 7.82 15.49
CA ILE A 271 -16.41 6.74 14.54
C ILE A 271 -14.90 6.60 14.31
N ASP A 272 -14.16 7.71 14.28
CA ASP A 272 -12.73 7.71 13.94
C ASP A 272 -11.88 7.03 15.00
N GLU A 273 -12.20 7.22 16.29
CA GLU A 273 -11.54 6.50 17.39
C GLU A 273 -11.62 4.98 17.19
N ARG A 274 -12.81 4.49 16.85
CA ARG A 274 -13.06 3.05 16.62
C ARG A 274 -12.41 2.56 15.32
N ARG A 275 -12.41 3.39 14.27
CA ARG A 275 -11.80 3.05 12.98
C ARG A 275 -10.28 2.93 13.10
N LEU A 276 -9.65 3.93 13.71
CA LEU A 276 -8.20 3.96 13.93
C LEU A 276 -7.75 2.77 14.80
N ALA A 277 -8.49 2.46 15.87
CA ALA A 277 -8.21 1.28 16.70
C ALA A 277 -8.27 -0.06 15.95
N MET A 278 -8.94 -0.11 14.80
CA MET A 278 -9.09 -1.31 13.96
C MET A 278 -8.20 -1.29 12.71
N GLY A 279 -7.25 -0.37 12.59
CA GLY A 279 -6.40 -0.34 11.38
C GLY A 279 -7.07 0.32 10.17
N LEU A 280 -8.16 1.08 10.37
CA LEU A 280 -8.88 1.76 9.29
C LEU A 280 -8.50 3.25 9.24
N SER A 281 -8.60 3.85 8.05
CA SER A 281 -8.52 5.30 7.88
C SER A 281 -9.63 6.05 8.61
N THR A 282 -9.49 7.36 8.79
CA THR A 282 -10.62 8.22 9.21
C THR A 282 -11.81 8.10 8.25
N PHE A 283 -13.00 8.37 8.75
CA PHE A 283 -14.23 8.29 7.96
C PHE A 283 -14.24 9.32 6.85
N ALA A 284 -13.75 10.55 7.12
CA ALA A 284 -13.56 11.58 6.11
C ALA A 284 -12.63 11.12 4.97
N ARG A 285 -11.51 10.44 5.29
CA ARG A 285 -10.60 9.87 4.27
C ARG A 285 -11.28 8.78 3.45
N LEU A 286 -12.07 7.90 4.07
CA LEU A 286 -12.87 6.92 3.33
C LEU A 286 -13.88 7.60 2.40
N GLN A 287 -14.58 8.63 2.87
CA GLN A 287 -15.53 9.38 2.03
C GLN A 287 -14.83 10.02 0.83
N ALA A 288 -13.67 10.65 1.04
CA ALA A 288 -12.87 11.22 -0.04
C ALA A 288 -12.42 10.15 -1.05
N GLN A 289 -11.95 9.00 -0.58
CA GLN A 289 -11.53 7.88 -1.44
C GLN A 289 -12.69 7.35 -2.30
N LEU A 290 -13.89 7.24 -1.72
CA LEU A 290 -15.05 6.73 -2.44
C LEU A 290 -15.71 7.78 -3.37
N ALA A 291 -15.42 9.05 -3.17
CA ALA A 291 -15.86 10.13 -4.07
C ALA A 291 -15.01 10.23 -5.34
N GLN A 292 -13.80 9.66 -5.35
CA GLN A 292 -12.97 9.60 -6.55
C GLN A 292 -13.53 8.58 -7.55
N PRO A 293 -13.51 8.87 -8.86
CA PRO A 293 -13.83 7.87 -9.87
C PRO A 293 -12.88 6.66 -9.72
N PRO A 294 -13.32 5.43 -9.99
CA PRO A 294 -12.44 4.26 -9.91
C PRO A 294 -11.22 4.50 -10.80
N SER A 295 -10.05 4.54 -10.18
CA SER A 295 -8.78 4.59 -10.91
C SER A 295 -8.71 3.37 -11.84
N ALA A 296 -8.25 3.58 -13.07
CA ALA A 296 -7.95 2.48 -13.98
C ALA A 296 -7.07 1.47 -13.25
N PRO A 297 -7.30 0.14 -13.38
CA PRO A 297 -6.48 -0.84 -12.70
C PRO A 297 -5.02 -0.57 -13.03
N ASN A 298 -4.23 -0.29 -11.99
CA ASN A 298 -2.79 -0.13 -12.12
C ASN A 298 -2.30 -1.40 -12.82
N GLN A 299 -1.81 -1.27 -14.06
CA GLN A 299 -1.19 -2.40 -14.73
C GLN A 299 0.03 -2.72 -13.88
N ALA A 300 -0.08 -3.75 -13.05
CA ALA A 300 1.09 -4.34 -12.43
C ALA A 300 2.03 -4.68 -13.58
N THR A 301 3.13 -3.93 -13.68
CA THR A 301 4.22 -4.27 -14.56
C THR A 301 4.54 -5.73 -14.23
N PRO A 302 4.47 -6.66 -15.21
CA PRO A 302 4.80 -8.04 -14.93
C PRO A 302 6.22 -8.07 -14.35
N PRO A 303 6.49 -8.94 -13.36
CA PRO A 303 7.84 -9.07 -12.85
C PRO A 303 8.75 -9.37 -14.04
N THR A 304 9.71 -8.48 -14.29
CA THR A 304 10.86 -8.78 -15.13
C THR A 304 11.60 -9.90 -14.41
N GLY A 305 11.31 -11.13 -14.82
CA GLY A 305 12.09 -12.29 -14.40
C GLY A 305 13.52 -12.20 -14.94
N PRO A 306 14.44 -13.02 -14.40
CA PRO A 306 15.77 -13.20 -15.00
C PRO A 306 15.67 -13.83 -16.39
#